data_AF-A0A0A3IXW7-F1
#
_entry.id   AF-A0A0A3IXW7-F1
#
_cell.length_a   1.000
_cell.length_b   1.000
_cell.length_c   1.000
_cell.angle_alpha   90.00
_cell.angle_beta   90.00
_cell.angle_gamma   90.00
#
_symmetry.space_group_name_H-M   'P 1'
#
loop_
_entity.id
_entity.type
_entity.pdbx_description
1 polymer ?
#
loop_
_entity_poly.entity_id
_entity_poly.type
_entity_poly.pdbx_seq_one_letter_code
_entity_poly.pdbx_strand_id
1 'polypeptide(L)'
;MTTDKQVVTSLEKMHTKHVRHFYRSIADINLELVKIHKSIELDIDKEKYRHATNYVNEFISYTTVWNVKFVYNLESPEIAMLQLFHLEYIFENEPINRFSKERLIFTEQKEKFNSLNAFKPEHIAIRKQKMRDYIAEHEHPTNLPE
;
A
#
# COMPACT_ATOMS: atom_id res chain seq x y z
N MET A 1 -35.02 30.66 10.30
CA MET A 1 -34.38 29.47 10.94
C MET A 1 -34.34 28.23 10.04
N THR A 2 -34.83 28.28 8.80
CA THR A 2 -34.89 27.14 7.86
C THR A 2 -33.62 26.98 7.01
N THR A 3 -32.90 28.07 6.78
CA THR A 3 -31.72 28.15 5.91
C THR A 3 -30.53 27.40 6.51
N ASP A 4 -30.28 27.55 7.81
CA ASP A 4 -29.14 26.90 8.47
C ASP A 4 -29.27 25.38 8.49
N LYS A 5 -30.49 24.85 8.70
CA LYS A 5 -30.75 23.41 8.62
C LYS A 5 -30.50 22.85 7.22
N GLN A 6 -30.89 23.56 6.16
CA GLN A 6 -30.68 23.13 4.78
C GLN A 6 -29.19 23.15 4.38
N VAL A 7 -28.43 24.12 4.87
CA VAL A 7 -26.97 24.21 4.67
C VAL A 7 -26.26 23.06 5.39
N VAL A 8 -26.60 22.80 6.66
CA VAL A 8 -26.03 21.68 7.44
C VAL A 8 -26.31 20.34 6.77
N THR A 9 -27.56 20.06 6.38
CA THR A 9 -27.91 18.81 5.67
C THR A 9 -27.19 18.67 4.33
N SER A 10 -26.92 19.77 3.63
CA SER A 10 -26.17 19.74 2.37
C SER A 10 -24.68 19.44 2.60
N LEU A 11 -24.08 20.05 3.63
CA LEU A 11 -22.71 19.77 4.05
C LEU A 11 -22.53 18.31 4.48
N GLU A 12 -23.46 17.76 5.26
CA GLU A 12 -23.46 16.35 5.67
C GLU A 12 -23.53 15.40 4.47
N LYS A 13 -24.41 15.68 3.49
CA LYS A 13 -24.51 14.88 2.26
C LYS A 13 -23.24 14.93 1.43
N MET A 14 -22.64 16.11 1.28
CA MET A 14 -21.36 16.26 0.56
C MET A 14 -20.23 15.51 1.26
N HIS A 15 -20.13 15.66 2.59
CA HIS A 15 -19.14 14.95 3.39
C HIS A 15 -19.31 13.43 3.25
N THR A 16 -20.54 12.92 3.38
CA THR A 16 -20.84 11.49 3.23
C THR A 16 -20.50 10.97 1.83
N LYS A 17 -20.73 11.78 0.78
CA LYS A 17 -20.35 11.42 -0.60
C LYS A 17 -18.84 11.37 -0.76
N HIS A 18 -18.14 12.35 -0.20
CA HIS A 18 -16.68 12.44 -0.25
C HIS A 18 -16.02 11.26 0.49
N VAL A 19 -16.48 10.94 1.70
CA VAL A 19 -15.99 9.80 2.49
C VAL A 19 -16.21 8.47 1.75
N ARG A 20 -17.40 8.26 1.17
CA ARG A 20 -17.67 7.05 0.37
C ARG A 20 -16.77 6.96 -0.87
N HIS A 21 -16.54 8.09 -1.54
CA HIS A 21 -15.63 8.13 -2.68
C HIS A 21 -14.20 7.76 -2.26
N PHE A 22 -13.71 8.32 -1.16
CA PHE A 22 -12.38 8.02 -0.62
C PHE A 22 -12.19 6.52 -0.38
N TYR A 23 -13.06 5.87 0.41
CA TYR A 23 -12.92 4.45 0.71
C TYR A 23 -13.05 3.56 -0.52
N ARG A 24 -13.94 3.91 -1.46
CA ARG A 24 -14.04 3.22 -2.74
C ARG A 24 -12.75 3.33 -3.56
N SER A 25 -12.17 4.52 -3.65
CA SER A 25 -10.90 4.73 -4.36
C SER A 25 -9.76 3.94 -3.74
N ILE A 26 -9.69 3.85 -2.40
CA ILE A 26 -8.71 3.01 -1.70
C ILE A 26 -8.93 1.52 -2.02
N ALA A 27 -10.17 1.05 -2.02
CA ALA A 27 -10.51 -0.33 -2.41
C ALA A 27 -10.09 -0.65 -3.84
N ASP A 28 -10.37 0.25 -4.79
CA ASP A 28 -9.97 0.09 -6.19
C ASP A 28 -8.44 0.01 -6.33
N ILE A 29 -7.70 0.88 -5.62
CA ILE A 29 -6.23 0.85 -5.58
C ILE A 29 -5.72 -0.48 -5.02
N ASN A 30 -6.18 -0.89 -3.84
CA ASN A 30 -5.78 -2.15 -3.21
C ASN A 30 -6.05 -3.36 -4.12
N LEU A 31 -7.19 -3.40 -4.80
CA LEU A 31 -7.50 -4.48 -5.74
C LEU A 31 -6.51 -4.55 -6.90
N GLU A 32 -6.11 -3.41 -7.48
CA GLU A 32 -5.13 -3.38 -8.56
C GLU A 32 -3.73 -3.80 -8.08
N LEU A 33 -3.29 -3.32 -6.91
CA LEU A 33 -2.01 -3.71 -6.33
C LEU A 33 -1.95 -5.21 -5.99
N VAL A 34 -3.05 -5.80 -5.51
CA VAL A 34 -3.18 -7.26 -5.34
C VAL A 34 -3.02 -8.00 -6.68
N LYS A 35 -3.63 -7.49 -7.76
CA LYS A 35 -3.50 -8.11 -9.09
C LYS A 35 -2.06 -8.08 -9.59
N ILE A 36 -1.35 -6.98 -9.36
CA ILE A 36 0.09 -6.87 -9.69
C ILE A 36 0.89 -7.92 -8.92
N HIS A 37 0.68 -8.02 -7.60
CA HIS A 37 1.35 -9.05 -6.80
C HIS A 37 1.12 -10.46 -7.35
N LYS A 38 -0.13 -10.80 -7.69
CA LYS A 38 -0.47 -12.10 -8.30
C LYS A 38 0.24 -12.32 -9.62
N SER A 39 0.32 -11.30 -10.48
CA SER A 39 0.90 -11.47 -11.82
C SER A 39 2.41 -11.69 -11.78
N ILE A 40 3.11 -11.09 -10.82
CA ILE A 40 4.56 -11.23 -10.69
C ILE A 40 4.98 -12.40 -9.77
N GLU A 41 4.08 -12.95 -8.97
CA GLU A 41 4.41 -13.88 -7.87
C GLU A 41 5.24 -15.09 -8.29
N LEU A 42 4.95 -15.66 -9.46
CA LEU A 42 5.65 -16.85 -9.98
C LEU A 42 7.01 -16.52 -10.59
N ASP A 43 7.25 -15.26 -10.89
CA ASP A 43 8.40 -14.78 -11.66
C ASP A 43 9.43 -14.05 -10.79
N ILE A 44 9.14 -13.83 -9.50
CA ILE A 44 10.05 -13.21 -8.53
C ILE A 44 10.69 -14.25 -7.61
N ASP A 45 11.91 -13.97 -7.17
CA ASP A 45 12.56 -14.77 -6.11
C ASP A 45 11.94 -14.42 -4.74
N LYS A 46 11.14 -15.34 -4.21
CA LYS A 46 10.45 -15.16 -2.92
C LYS A 46 11.42 -15.06 -1.75
N GLU A 47 12.57 -15.72 -1.81
CA GLU A 47 13.57 -15.67 -0.74
C GLU A 47 14.27 -14.31 -0.71
N LYS A 48 14.57 -13.75 -1.89
CA LYS A 48 15.11 -12.39 -2.02
C LYS A 48 14.21 -11.33 -1.40
N TYR A 49 12.89 -11.46 -1.52
CA TYR A 49 11.92 -10.47 -1.02
C TYR A 49 11.27 -10.85 0.31
N ARG A 50 11.74 -11.92 0.96
CA ARG A 50 11.16 -12.49 2.18
C ARG A 50 11.08 -11.48 3.31
N HIS A 51 12.11 -10.67 3.54
CA HIS A 51 12.13 -9.70 4.63
C HIS A 51 11.15 -8.55 4.40
N ALA A 52 11.04 -8.04 3.16
CA ALA A 52 10.04 -7.04 2.81
C ALA A 52 8.61 -7.61 2.96
N THR A 53 8.41 -8.87 2.53
CA THR A 53 7.14 -9.59 2.72
C THR A 53 6.81 -9.77 4.21
N ASN A 54 7.79 -10.15 5.03
CA ASN A 54 7.64 -10.32 6.47
C ASN A 54 7.27 -9.02 7.17
N TYR A 55 7.94 -7.91 6.85
CA TYR A 55 7.59 -6.60 7.39
C TYR A 55 6.13 -6.26 7.12
N VAL A 56 5.65 -6.38 5.87
CA VAL A 56 4.23 -6.11 5.57
C VAL A 56 3.30 -7.08 6.32
N ASN A 57 3.72 -8.33 6.50
CA ASN A 57 2.95 -9.32 7.24
C ASN A 57 2.76 -8.99 8.72
N GLU A 58 3.66 -8.21 9.35
CA GLU A 58 3.48 -7.74 10.73
C GLU A 58 2.26 -6.82 10.89
N PHE A 59 1.96 -6.04 9.85
CA PHE A 59 0.86 -5.07 9.87
C PHE A 59 -0.45 -5.61 9.30
N ILE A 60 -0.41 -6.77 8.64
CA ILE A 60 -1.57 -7.38 7.98
C ILE A 60 -1.66 -8.84 8.41
N SER A 61 -2.43 -9.07 9.47
CA SER A 61 -2.62 -10.38 10.10
C SER A 61 -3.82 -11.16 9.53
N TYR A 62 -3.91 -12.43 9.94
CA TYR A 62 -5.03 -13.40 9.80
C TYR A 62 -4.94 -14.49 8.71
N THR A 63 -3.93 -14.52 7.84
CA THR A 63 -3.80 -15.59 6.82
C THR A 63 -2.38 -15.61 6.22
N THR A 64 -1.86 -16.72 5.69
CA THR A 64 -0.56 -16.75 4.96
C THR A 64 -0.70 -16.39 3.47
N VAL A 65 -1.93 -16.30 2.96
CA VAL A 65 -2.22 -16.03 1.56
C VAL A 65 -2.30 -14.52 1.37
N TRP A 66 -1.29 -13.94 0.71
CA TRP A 66 -1.18 -12.50 0.41
C TRP A 66 -2.53 -11.92 -0.05
N ASN A 67 -3.14 -12.54 -1.05
CA ASN A 67 -4.39 -12.08 -1.65
C ASN A 67 -5.59 -12.05 -0.70
N VAL A 68 -5.64 -12.94 0.30
CA VAL A 68 -6.75 -13.02 1.25
C VAL A 68 -6.58 -11.97 2.36
N LYS A 69 -5.34 -11.62 2.72
CA LYS A 69 -5.04 -10.56 3.70
C LYS A 69 -5.65 -9.20 3.33
N PHE A 70 -5.67 -8.90 2.03
CA PHE A 70 -6.11 -7.60 1.52
C PHE A 70 -7.62 -7.51 1.31
N VAL A 71 -8.31 -8.62 1.01
CA VAL A 71 -9.78 -8.62 0.78
C VAL A 71 -10.56 -8.19 2.03
N TYR A 72 -10.09 -8.53 3.23
CA TYR A 72 -10.75 -8.16 4.48
C TYR A 72 -10.54 -6.70 4.90
N ASN A 73 -9.63 -5.98 4.25
CA ASN A 73 -9.28 -4.61 4.61
C ASN A 73 -9.09 -3.72 3.37
N LEU A 74 -9.85 -3.98 2.31
CA LEU A 74 -9.74 -3.29 1.02
C LEU A 74 -9.85 -1.76 1.14
N GLU A 75 -10.63 -1.27 2.10
CA GLU A 75 -10.83 0.17 2.29
C GLU A 75 -9.74 0.83 3.15
N SER A 76 -8.75 0.07 3.64
CA SER A 76 -7.69 0.59 4.50
C SER A 76 -6.58 1.30 3.70
N PRO A 77 -6.35 2.60 3.92
CA PRO A 77 -5.27 3.33 3.25
C PRO A 77 -3.88 2.87 3.69
N GLU A 78 -3.74 2.43 4.95
CA GLU A 78 -2.48 1.90 5.49
C GLU A 78 -2.04 0.66 4.70
N ILE A 79 -3.00 -0.17 4.35
CA ILE A 79 -2.77 -1.40 3.62
C ILE A 79 -2.36 -1.13 2.17
N ALA A 80 -3.00 -0.15 1.52
CA ALA A 80 -2.55 0.30 0.19
C ALA A 80 -1.13 0.86 0.24
N MET A 81 -0.80 1.65 1.27
CA MET A 81 0.56 2.15 1.48
C MET A 81 1.59 1.03 1.63
N LEU A 82 1.30 0.01 2.43
CA LEU A 82 2.20 -1.13 2.63
C LEU A 82 2.39 -1.97 1.36
N GLN A 83 1.32 -2.17 0.57
CA GLN A 83 1.45 -2.81 -0.75
C GLN A 83 2.30 -1.99 -1.71
N LEU A 84 2.10 -0.67 -1.72
CA LEU A 84 2.92 0.23 -2.54
C LEU A 84 4.39 0.11 -2.17
N PHE A 85 4.73 0.12 -0.88
CA PHE A 85 6.12 -0.03 -0.44
C PHE A 85 6.71 -1.38 -0.85
N HIS A 86 5.94 -2.45 -0.70
CA HIS A 86 6.41 -3.79 -1.05
C HIS A 86 6.67 -3.92 -2.56
N LEU A 87 5.72 -3.52 -3.41
CA LEU A 87 5.91 -3.52 -4.86
C LEU A 87 7.04 -2.59 -5.30
N GLU A 88 7.15 -1.43 -4.67
CA GLU A 88 8.24 -0.50 -4.95
C GLU A 88 9.60 -1.14 -4.65
N TYR A 89 9.74 -1.82 -3.51
CA TYR A 89 10.98 -2.52 -3.17
C TYR A 89 11.31 -3.64 -4.17
N ILE A 90 10.31 -4.45 -4.56
CA ILE A 90 10.49 -5.49 -5.57
C ILE A 90 10.96 -4.85 -6.89
N PHE A 91 10.26 -3.81 -7.36
CA PHE A 91 10.55 -3.16 -8.63
C PHE A 91 11.87 -2.38 -8.65
N GLU A 92 12.31 -1.82 -7.52
CA GLU A 92 13.64 -1.22 -7.38
C GLU A 92 14.77 -2.27 -7.50
N ASN A 93 14.49 -3.54 -7.15
CA ASN A 93 15.47 -4.62 -7.10
C ASN A 93 15.39 -5.63 -8.26
N GLU A 94 14.34 -5.56 -9.09
CA GLU A 94 14.20 -6.32 -10.33
C GLU A 94 14.74 -5.53 -11.54
N PRO A 95 15.28 -6.20 -12.58
CA PRO A 95 15.69 -5.53 -13.81
C PRO A 95 14.58 -4.67 -14.42
N ILE A 96 14.97 -3.50 -14.96
CA ILE A 96 14.02 -2.49 -15.46
C ILE A 96 13.17 -2.97 -16.65
N ASN A 97 13.67 -3.94 -17.42
CA ASN A 97 12.98 -4.54 -18.55
C ASN A 97 11.94 -5.61 -18.16
N ARG A 98 11.89 -6.01 -16.88
CA ARG A 98 10.88 -6.94 -16.36
C ARG A 98 9.65 -6.19 -15.86
N PHE A 99 8.48 -6.83 -15.99
CA PHE A 99 7.21 -6.36 -15.43
C PHE A 99 6.82 -4.95 -15.89
N SER A 100 7.11 -4.60 -17.15
CA SER A 100 6.89 -3.24 -17.67
C SER A 100 5.43 -2.80 -17.58
N LYS A 101 4.49 -3.71 -17.88
CA LYS A 101 3.05 -3.48 -17.75
C LYS A 101 2.67 -3.23 -16.29
N GLU A 102 3.14 -4.07 -15.38
CA GLU A 102 2.86 -3.96 -13.94
C GLU A 102 3.45 -2.69 -13.34
N ARG A 103 4.66 -2.29 -13.74
CA ARG A 103 5.31 -1.03 -13.31
C ARG A 103 4.52 0.19 -13.76
N LEU A 104 3.92 0.16 -14.95
CA LEU A 104 3.04 1.24 -15.42
C LEU A 104 1.80 1.34 -14.55
N ILE A 105 1.09 0.22 -14.35
CA ILE A 105 -0.12 0.17 -13.51
C ILE A 105 0.22 0.61 -12.07
N PHE A 106 1.34 0.13 -11.52
CA PHE A 106 1.83 0.52 -10.21
C PHE A 106 2.03 2.04 -10.09
N THR A 107 2.65 2.67 -11.09
CA THR A 107 2.87 4.12 -11.10
C THR A 107 1.54 4.87 -11.09
N GLU A 108 0.58 4.46 -11.92
CA GLU A 108 -0.76 5.05 -11.93
C GLU A 108 -1.48 4.90 -10.58
N GLN A 109 -1.39 3.73 -9.93
CA GLN A 109 -2.02 3.51 -8.63
C GLN A 109 -1.32 4.30 -7.51
N LYS A 110 0.01 4.44 -7.56
CA LYS A 110 0.78 5.26 -6.63
C LYS A 110 0.40 6.74 -6.72
N GLU A 111 0.23 7.25 -7.94
CA GLU A 111 -0.23 8.64 -8.16
C GLU A 111 -1.65 8.84 -7.64
N LYS A 112 -2.58 7.92 -7.94
CA LYS A 112 -3.94 7.94 -7.38
C LYS A 112 -3.92 7.95 -5.86
N PHE A 113 -3.16 7.06 -5.23
CA PHE A 113 -3.02 7.00 -3.78
C PHE A 113 -2.52 8.33 -3.19
N ASN A 114 -1.47 8.91 -3.76
CA ASN A 114 -0.93 10.20 -3.31
C ASN A 114 -1.97 11.33 -3.46
N SER A 115 -2.75 11.34 -4.55
CA SER A 115 -3.81 12.34 -4.78
C SER A 115 -4.95 12.29 -3.75
N LEU A 116 -5.18 11.14 -3.10
CA LEU A 116 -6.18 11.00 -2.05
C LEU A 116 -5.75 11.68 -0.74
N ASN A 117 -4.47 12.04 -0.61
CA ASN A 117 -3.90 12.73 0.56
C ASN A 117 -4.25 12.04 1.90
N ALA A 118 -4.31 10.70 1.89
CA ALA A 118 -4.65 9.90 3.07
C ALA A 118 -3.62 10.08 4.21
N PHE A 119 -2.35 10.34 3.85
CA PHE A 119 -1.25 10.57 4.76
C PHE A 119 -0.43 11.77 4.30
N LYS A 120 0.24 12.42 5.26
CA LYS A 120 1.23 13.45 4.94
C LYS A 120 2.47 12.82 4.28
N PRO A 121 3.12 13.48 3.31
CA PRO A 121 4.32 12.95 2.65
C PRO A 121 5.43 12.54 3.62
N GLU A 122 5.61 13.29 4.71
CA GLU A 122 6.64 13.01 5.71
C GLU A 122 6.34 11.70 6.46
N HIS A 123 5.06 11.42 6.76
CA HIS A 123 4.65 10.17 7.40
C HIS A 123 4.88 8.98 6.46
N ILE A 124 4.59 9.13 5.17
CA ILE A 124 4.86 8.09 4.16
C ILE A 124 6.37 7.84 4.10
N ALA A 125 7.20 8.88 4.05
CA ALA A 125 8.65 8.76 4.00
C ALA A 125 9.21 8.04 5.24
N ILE A 126 8.77 8.42 6.45
CA ILE A 126 9.17 7.77 7.70
C ILE A 126 8.78 6.28 7.68
N ARG A 127 7.55 5.96 7.26
CA ARG A 127 7.07 4.57 7.21
C ARG A 127 7.83 3.74 6.18
N LYS A 128 8.17 4.32 5.03
CA LYS A 128 9.02 3.68 4.01
C LYS A 128 10.43 3.43 4.55
N GLN A 129 11.00 4.41 5.25
CA GLN A 129 12.33 4.26 5.85
C GLN A 129 12.36 3.12 6.86
N LYS A 130 11.36 3.02 7.75
CA LYS A 130 11.25 1.90 8.70
C LYS A 130 11.24 0.54 8.03
N MET A 131 10.58 0.39 6.87
CA MET A 131 10.63 -0.85 6.11
C MET A 131 12.04 -1.15 5.60
N ARG A 132 12.73 -0.13 5.05
CA ARG A 132 14.11 -0.30 4.57
C ARG A 132 15.07 -0.66 5.71
N ASP A 133 14.92 -0.02 6.87
CA ASP A 133 15.72 -0.30 8.06
C ASP A 133 15.50 -1.75 8.53
N TYR A 134 14.24 -2.17 8.64
CA TYR A 134 13.89 -3.56 8.97
C TYR A 134 14.54 -4.56 7.99
N ILE A 135 14.46 -4.30 6.68
CA ILE A 135 15.06 -5.18 5.68
C ILE A 135 16.58 -5.25 5.86
N ALA A 136 17.24 -4.10 6.01
CA ALA A 136 18.69 -4.01 6.17
C ALA A 136 19.19 -4.75 7.43
N GLU A 137 18.50 -4.61 8.56
CA GLU A 137 18.82 -5.30 9.82
C GLU A 137 18.77 -6.83 9.68
N HIS A 138 17.89 -7.35 8.83
CA HIS A 138 17.70 -8.78 8.64
C HIS A 138 18.52 -9.38 7.49
N GLU A 139 18.88 -8.59 6.47
CA GLU A 139 19.78 -9.01 5.38
C GLU A 139 21.26 -8.98 5.81
N HIS A 140 21.61 -8.03 6.70
CA HIS A 140 22.93 -7.88 7.28
C HIS A 140 22.80 -7.79 8.80
N PRO A 141 22.64 -8.93 9.51
CA PRO A 141 22.72 -8.94 10.96
C PRO A 141 24.12 -8.45 11.31
N THR A 142 24.23 -7.18 11.65
CA THR A 142 25.52 -6.61 12.03
C THR A 142 25.91 -7.33 13.30
N ASN A 143 27.05 -8.03 13.28
CA ASN A 143 27.67 -8.60 14.47
C ASN A 143 27.68 -7.52 15.56
N LEU A 144 26.76 -7.62 16.52
CA LEU A 144 26.85 -6.87 17.75
C LEU A 144 28.06 -7.45 18.50
N PRO A 145 29.12 -6.68 18.77
CA PRO A 145 30.10 -7.11 19.75
C PRO A 145 29.42 -7.11 21.13
N GLU A 146 29.64 -8.20 21.87
CA GLU A 146 29.28 -8.34 23.30
C GLU A 146 29.83 -7.20 24.17
#